data_AF-A0A7T8KF96-F1
#
_entry.id   AF-A0A7T8KF96-F1
#
_cell.length_a   1.000
_cell.length_b   1.000
_cell.length_c   1.000
_cell.angle_alpha   90.00
_cell.angle_beta   90.00
_cell.angle_gamma   90.00
#
_symmetry.space_group_name_H-M   'P 1'
#
loop_
_entity.id
_entity.type
_entity.pdbx_description
1 polymer ?
#
loop_
_entity_poly.entity_id
_entity_poly.type
_entity_poly.pdbx_seq_one_letter_code
_entity_poly.pdbx_strand_id
1 'polypeptide(L)'
;MELPPQVQFGAKLVLKESRHVLVKGVLAPSSPDLNPCDYYLWGVLERDTNKRAHNTVDSLKAAIIQAVANLSRDQVAHAVGRFRHRVEAVIVKGGSWIE
;
A
#
# COMPACT_ATOMS: atom_id res chain seq x y z
N MET A 1 1.02 22.32 -2.25
CA MET A 1 2.26 21.65 -2.69
C MET A 1 1.83 20.49 -3.58
N GLU A 2 1.94 20.64 -4.91
CA GLU A 2 1.57 19.56 -5.82
C GLU A 2 2.62 18.44 -5.78
N LEU A 3 2.16 17.19 -5.78
CA LEU A 3 3.04 16.03 -5.80
C LEU A 3 3.73 15.89 -7.17
N PRO A 4 4.97 15.39 -7.23
CA PRO A 4 5.69 15.18 -8.49
C PRO A 4 4.89 14.28 -9.46
N PRO A 5 5.00 14.49 -10.78
CA PRO A 5 4.23 13.75 -11.79
C PRO A 5 4.35 12.23 -11.68
N GLN A 6 5.52 11.71 -11.27
CA GLN A 6 5.72 10.28 -11.07
C GLN A 6 4.91 9.72 -9.89
N VAL A 7 4.78 10.49 -8.81
CA VAL A 7 3.98 10.14 -7.62
C VAL A 7 2.49 10.23 -7.95
N GLN A 8 2.08 11.22 -8.74
CA GLN A 8 0.71 11.32 -9.23
C GLN A 8 0.35 10.13 -10.15
N PHE A 9 1.28 9.68 -10.99
CA PHE A 9 1.10 8.50 -11.83
C PHE A 9 0.98 7.22 -11.00
N GLY A 10 1.85 7.03 -9.99
CA GLY A 10 1.77 5.91 -9.05
C GLY A 10 0.45 5.86 -8.29
N ALA A 11 0.01 6.99 -7.72
CA ALA A 11 -1.27 7.11 -7.04
C ALA A 11 -2.45 6.84 -7.99
N LYS A 12 -2.42 7.38 -9.21
CA LYS A 12 -3.45 7.12 -10.24
C LYS A 12 -3.46 5.67 -10.71
N LEU A 13 -2.31 5.01 -10.82
CA LEU A 13 -2.22 3.60 -11.21
C LEU A 13 -2.78 2.70 -10.10
N VAL A 14 -2.39 2.95 -8.85
CA VAL A 14 -2.96 2.26 -7.68
C VAL A 14 -4.49 2.44 -7.64
N LEU A 15 -5.01 3.65 -7.85
CA LEU A 15 -6.45 3.90 -7.88
C LEU A 15 -7.16 3.28 -9.11
N LYS A 16 -6.49 3.22 -10.27
CA LYS A 16 -7.05 2.67 -11.52
C LYS A 16 -7.13 1.15 -11.50
N GLU A 17 -6.08 0.49 -11.01
CA GLU A 17 -5.99 -0.98 -10.86
C GLU A 17 -6.81 -1.47 -9.65
N SER A 18 -6.95 -0.64 -8.61
CA SER A 18 -7.69 -0.98 -7.37
C SER A 18 -9.10 -0.42 -7.34
N ARG A 19 -9.72 -0.18 -8.51
CA ARG A 19 -11.02 0.51 -8.62
C ARG A 19 -12.18 -0.19 -7.88
N HIS A 20 -11.97 -1.42 -7.41
CA HIS A 20 -12.90 -2.17 -6.55
C HIS A 20 -12.48 -2.27 -5.08
N VAL A 21 -11.23 -1.96 -4.74
CA VAL A 21 -10.63 -2.17 -3.39
C VAL A 21 -10.49 -0.87 -2.61
N LEU A 22 -10.21 0.25 -3.31
CA LEU A 22 -9.96 1.55 -2.67
C LEU A 22 -11.15 2.52 -2.77
N VAL A 23 -12.35 2.01 -3.11
CA VAL A 23 -13.57 2.81 -3.08
C VAL A 23 -13.92 3.10 -1.62
N LYS A 24 -13.99 4.38 -1.28
CA LYS A 24 -14.42 4.88 0.02
C LYS A 24 -15.76 4.23 0.38
N GLY A 25 -15.76 3.35 1.40
CA GLY A 25 -16.95 2.61 1.87
C GLY A 25 -16.94 1.08 1.70
N VAL A 26 -15.90 0.49 1.08
CA VAL A 26 -15.80 -0.98 0.90
C VAL A 26 -15.02 -1.67 2.05
N LEU A 27 -14.10 -0.95 2.70
CA LEU A 27 -13.31 -1.50 3.81
C LEU A 27 -14.10 -1.40 5.12
N ALA A 28 -14.24 -2.53 5.81
CA ALA A 28 -14.78 -2.56 7.16
C ALA A 28 -13.85 -1.79 8.13
N PRO A 29 -14.40 -1.18 9.20
CA PRO A 29 -13.60 -0.57 10.24
C PRO A 29 -12.55 -1.55 10.79
N SER A 30 -11.38 -1.04 11.20
CA SER A 30 -10.33 -1.83 11.84
C SER A 30 -9.85 -3.06 11.05
N SER A 31 -9.88 -3.01 9.71
CA SER A 31 -9.48 -4.13 8.83
C SER A 31 -8.19 -3.84 8.03
N PRO A 32 -7.03 -3.62 8.68
CA PRO A 32 -5.76 -3.40 7.99
C PRO A 32 -5.33 -4.63 7.18
N ASP A 33 -5.78 -5.82 7.59
CA ASP A 33 -5.61 -7.07 6.87
C ASP A 33 -6.35 -7.13 5.53
N LEU A 34 -7.25 -6.20 5.24
CA LEU A 34 -7.93 -6.08 3.95
C LEU A 34 -7.48 -4.85 3.14
N ASN A 35 -6.57 -4.03 3.64
CA ASN A 35 -6.04 -2.88 2.90
C ASN A 35 -4.64 -3.17 2.33
N PRO A 36 -4.45 -3.22 0.99
CA PRO A 36 -3.14 -3.45 0.38
C PRO A 36 -2.05 -2.47 0.80
N CYS A 37 -2.45 -1.25 1.17
CA CYS A 37 -1.50 -0.29 1.70
C CYS A 37 -0.97 -0.73 3.08
N ASP A 38 -1.84 -1.26 3.93
CA ASP A 38 -1.51 -1.64 5.31
C ASP A 38 -0.83 -2.99 5.38
N TYR A 39 -1.35 -4.03 4.72
CA TYR A 39 -0.76 -5.37 4.78
C TYR A 39 0.49 -5.56 3.90
N TYR A 40 0.82 -4.61 3.02
CA TYR A 40 1.97 -4.76 2.11
C TYR A 40 2.77 -3.47 1.92
N LEU A 41 2.17 -2.41 1.38
CA LEU A 41 2.92 -1.22 0.94
C LEU A 41 3.76 -0.63 2.06
N TRP A 42 3.17 -0.40 3.23
CA TRP A 42 3.89 0.21 4.36
C TRP A 42 5.07 -0.62 4.82
N GLY A 43 4.94 -1.95 4.89
CA GLY A 43 6.06 -2.82 5.24
C GLY A 43 7.19 -2.81 4.21
N VAL A 44 6.87 -2.61 2.92
CA VAL A 44 7.90 -2.44 1.87
C VAL A 44 8.62 -1.10 2.02
N LEU A 45 7.87 -0.01 2.18
CA LEU A 45 8.43 1.34 2.30
C LEU A 45 9.28 1.47 3.56
N GLU A 46 8.76 1.02 4.71
CA GLU A 46 9.48 1.06 5.99
C GLU A 46 10.81 0.31 5.92
N ARG A 47 10.79 -0.91 5.37
CA ARG A 47 12.01 -1.71 5.17
C ARG A 47 13.02 -1.05 4.24
N ASP A 48 12.58 -0.29 3.23
CA ASP A 48 13.49 0.37 2.30
C ASP A 48 14.08 1.67 2.86
N THR A 49 13.23 2.52 3.44
CA THR A 49 13.65 3.81 4.00
C THR A 49 14.50 3.63 5.25
N ASN A 50 14.16 2.68 6.12
CA ASN A 50 14.86 2.48 7.39
C ASN A 50 16.21 1.76 7.24
N LYS A 51 16.66 1.44 6.02
CA LYS A 51 18.04 0.96 5.78
C LYS A 51 19.10 1.99 6.15
N ARG A 52 18.73 3.27 6.26
CA ARG A 52 19.61 4.38 6.62
C ARG A 52 18.92 5.27 7.64
N ALA A 53 19.70 5.86 8.54
CA ALA A 53 19.18 6.88 9.45
C ALA A 53 18.92 8.19 8.69
N HIS A 54 17.84 8.87 9.06
CA HIS A 54 17.47 10.18 8.51
C HIS A 54 17.56 11.24 9.62
N ASN A 55 18.48 12.20 9.45
CA ASN A 55 18.69 13.25 10.44
C ASN A 55 17.71 14.43 10.30
N THR A 56 16.90 14.44 9.25
CA THR A 56 15.90 15.48 9.01
C THR A 56 14.62 14.87 8.43
N VAL A 57 13.50 15.55 8.68
CA VAL A 57 12.20 15.18 8.11
C VAL A 57 12.23 15.20 6.59
N ASP A 58 12.96 16.14 5.98
CA ASP A 58 13.05 16.25 4.51
C ASP A 58 13.84 15.10 3.89
N SER A 59 14.90 14.64 4.57
CA SER A 59 15.62 13.43 4.15
C SER A 59 14.72 12.20 4.17
N LEU A 60 13.91 12.04 5.21
CA LEU A 60 12.95 10.93 5.31
C LEU A 60 11.87 11.02 4.22
N LYS A 61 11.28 12.22 4.00
CA LYS A 61 10.28 12.43 2.93
C LYS A 61 10.85 12.07 1.55
N ALA A 62 12.08 12.52 1.25
CA ALA A 62 12.74 12.21 0.00
C ALA A 62 12.95 10.70 -0.19
N ALA A 63 13.35 10.00 0.88
CA ALA A 63 13.52 8.55 0.85
C ALA A 63 12.19 7.81 0.64
N ILE A 64 11.11 8.23 1.29
CA ILE A 64 9.77 7.65 1.08
C ILE A 64 9.33 7.85 -0.38
N ILE A 65 9.48 9.06 -0.93
CA ILE A 65 9.13 9.35 -2.33
C ILE A 65 9.93 8.46 -3.29
N GLN A 66 11.23 8.30 -3.03
CA GLN A 66 12.10 7.45 -3.84
C GLN A 66 11.70 5.96 -3.74
N ALA A 67 11.42 5.47 -2.53
CA ALA A 67 10.99 4.09 -2.29
C ALA A 67 9.66 3.80 -3.04
N VAL A 68 8.70 4.74 -2.99
CA VAL A 68 7.45 4.62 -3.76
C VAL A 68 7.71 4.61 -5.26
N ALA A 69 8.59 5.49 -5.77
CA ALA A 69 8.92 5.55 -7.19
C ALA A 69 9.64 4.29 -7.70
N ASN A 70 10.35 3.58 -6.82
CA ASN A 70 11.06 2.34 -7.13
C ASN A 70 10.17 1.08 -7.06
N LEU A 71 8.92 1.19 -6.59
CA LEU A 71 8.00 0.06 -6.59
C LEU A 71 7.71 -0.39 -8.02
N SER A 72 8.05 -1.64 -8.32
CA SER A 72 7.72 -2.24 -9.61
C SER A 72 6.21 -2.45 -9.76
N ARG A 73 5.74 -2.44 -11.01
CA ARG A 73 4.34 -2.78 -11.33
C ARG A 73 3.98 -4.17 -10.82
N ASP A 74 4.90 -5.12 -10.87
CA ASP A 74 4.67 -6.50 -10.41
C ASP A 74 4.48 -6.58 -8.90
N GLN A 75 5.23 -5.80 -8.12
CA GLN A 75 5.02 -5.71 -6.66
C GLN A 75 3.63 -5.16 -6.32
N VAL A 76 3.18 -4.13 -7.05
CA VAL A 76 1.84 -3.55 -6.86
C VAL A 76 0.75 -4.53 -7.28
N ALA A 77 0.91 -5.16 -8.45
CA ALA A 77 -0.04 -6.15 -8.95
C ALA A 77 -0.14 -7.37 -8.02
N HIS A 78 0.99 -7.84 -7.49
CA HIS A 78 1.02 -8.93 -6.51
C HIS A 78 0.28 -8.55 -5.22
N ALA A 79 0.53 -7.35 -4.68
CA ALA A 79 -0.15 -6.87 -3.48
C ALA A 79 -1.67 -6.80 -3.69
N VAL A 80 -2.13 -6.13 -4.75
CA VAL A 80 -3.55 -6.01 -5.07
C VAL A 80 -4.19 -7.38 -5.36
N GLY A 81 -3.48 -8.26 -6.05
CA GLY A 81 -3.93 -9.62 -6.37
C GLY A 81 -4.21 -10.49 -5.14
N ARG A 82 -3.56 -10.21 -4.00
CA ARG A 82 -3.82 -10.93 -2.74
C ARG A 82 -5.12 -10.53 -2.06
N PHE A 83 -5.72 -9.40 -2.42
CA PHE A 83 -6.93 -8.88 -1.77
C PHE A 83 -8.06 -9.92 -1.73
N ARG A 84 -8.34 -10.58 -2.86
CA ARG A 84 -9.42 -11.58 -2.95
C ARG A 84 -9.22 -12.73 -1.97
N HIS A 85 -8.04 -13.34 -1.97
CA HIS A 85 -7.73 -14.46 -1.07
C HIS A 85 -7.82 -14.05 0.41
N ARG A 86 -7.43 -12.81 0.73
CA ARG A 86 -7.55 -12.27 2.09
C ARG A 86 -9.01 -12.09 2.51
N VAL A 87 -9.87 -11.58 1.63
CA VAL A 87 -11.32 -11.54 1.89
C VAL A 87 -11.90 -12.95 2.11
N GLU A 88 -11.53 -13.91 1.26
CA GLU A 88 -11.97 -15.31 1.40
C GLU A 88 -11.54 -15.91 2.75
N ALA A 89 -10.30 -15.64 3.20
CA ALA A 89 -9.81 -16.08 4.50
C ALA A 89 -10.56 -15.44 5.68
N VAL A 90 -10.90 -14.15 5.61
CA VAL A 90 -11.74 -13.49 6.63
C VAL A 90 -13.13 -14.12 6.69
N ILE A 91 -13.73 -14.46 5.54
CA ILE A 91 -15.04 -15.14 5.48
C ILE A 91 -14.97 -16.51 6.15
N VAL A 92 -13.93 -17.31 5.85
CA VAL A 92 -13.72 -18.63 6.48
C VAL A 92 -13.57 -18.51 8.00
N LYS A 93 -12.96 -17.42 8.49
CA LYS A 93 -12.84 -17.13 9.92
C LYS A 93 -14.05 -16.41 10.54
N GLY A 94 -15.17 -16.31 9.82
CA GLY A 94 -16.38 -15.66 10.32
C GLY A 94 -16.20 -14.18 10.64
N GLY A 95 -15.35 -13.47 9.89
CA GLY A 95 -15.06 -12.05 10.12
C GLY A 95 -13.91 -11.77 11.08
N SER A 96 -13.21 -12.79 11.58
CA SER A 96 -12.04 -12.60 12.46
C SER A 96 -10.78 -12.23 11.68
N TRP A 97 -9.82 -11.63 12.38
CA TRP A 97 -8.53 -11.21 11.84
C TRP A 97 -7.72 -12.33 11.16
N ILE A 98 -7.00 -11.97 10.10
CA ILE A 98 -6.07 -12.85 9.37
C ILE A 98 -4.67 -12.23 9.28
N GLU A 99 -3.64 -13.10 9.22
CA GLU A 99 -2.24 -12.71 8.98
C GLU A 99 -1.93 -12.55 7.49
#